data_AF-A0A820TAW3-F1
#
_entry.id   AF-A0A820TAW3-F1
#
_cell.length_a   1.000
_cell.length_b   1.000
_cell.length_c   1.000
_cell.angle_alpha   90.00
_cell.angle_beta   90.00
_cell.angle_gamma   90.00
#
_symmetry.space_group_name_H-M   'P 1'
#
loop_
_entity.id
_entity.type
_entity.pdbx_description
1 polymer ?
#
loop_
_entity_poly.entity_id
_entity_poly.type
_entity_poly.pdbx_seq_one_letter_code
_entity_poly.pdbx_strand_id
1 'polypeptide(L)'
;MILLQTVVVMIPIIPFAIINIYQVVTASIVKSPYRLSQEQLVYSVANIILYVSYASNLYVYLISASSYRKDFRRLVLLCYRQSHANNRIGIVSREQILMNTMSTQK
;
A
#
# COMPACT_ATOMS: atom_id res chain seq x y z
N MET A 1 10.89 -17.91 -6.02
CA MET A 1 9.89 -16.82 -6.06
C MET A 1 8.52 -17.31 -5.62
N ILE A 2 7.90 -18.26 -6.35
CA ILE A 2 6.54 -18.75 -6.04
C ILE A 2 6.45 -19.36 -4.64
N LEU A 3 7.36 -20.28 -4.28
CA LEU A 3 7.33 -20.92 -2.96
C LEU A 3 7.46 -19.91 -1.81
N LEU A 4 8.37 -18.94 -1.93
CA LEU A 4 8.53 -17.86 -0.96
C LEU A 4 7.24 -17.01 -0.86
N GLN A 5 6.64 -16.68 -1.99
CA GLN A 5 5.38 -15.93 -2.04
C GLN A 5 4.24 -16.71 -1.37
N THR A 6 4.11 -18.00 -1.65
CA THR A 6 3.10 -18.87 -1.03
C THR A 6 3.26 -18.91 0.48
N VAL A 7 4.49 -19.09 1.00
CA VAL A 7 4.74 -19.11 2.45
C VAL A 7 4.37 -17.77 3.09
N VAL A 8 4.79 -16.66 2.50
CA VAL A 8 4.52 -15.30 3.01
C VAL A 8 3.02 -14.98 3.02
N VAL A 9 2.25 -15.51 2.05
CA VAL A 9 0.80 -15.31 1.97
C VAL A 9 0.03 -16.26 2.90
N MET A 10 0.51 -17.48 3.14
CA MET A 10 -0.18 -18.44 4.01
C MET A 10 -0.12 -18.06 5.49
N ILE A 11 1.03 -17.56 5.97
CA ILE A 11 1.22 -17.13 7.37
C ILE A 11 0.11 -16.16 7.85
N PRO A 12 -0.27 -15.10 7.12
CA PRO A 12 -1.31 -14.16 7.50
C PRO A 12 -2.74 -14.64 7.20
N ILE A 13 -2.94 -15.47 6.17
CA ILE A 13 -4.28 -15.99 5.83
C ILE A 13 -4.80 -16.94 6.91
N ILE A 14 -3.94 -17.83 7.43
CA ILE A 14 -4.34 -18.82 8.44
C ILE A 14 -4.96 -18.18 9.70
N PRO A 15 -4.31 -17.23 10.41
CA PRO A 15 -4.89 -16.61 11.60
C PRO A 15 -6.16 -15.82 11.27
N PHE A 16 -6.20 -15.15 10.11
CA PHE A 16 -7.39 -14.44 9.66
C PHE A 16 -8.58 -15.40 9.43
N ALA A 17 -8.34 -16.54 8.78
CA ALA A 17 -9.37 -17.56 8.57
C ALA A 17 -9.86 -18.17 9.88
N ILE A 18 -8.96 -18.49 10.81
CA ILE A 18 -9.31 -19.02 12.14
C ILE A 18 -10.22 -18.05 12.90
N ILE A 19 -9.89 -16.75 12.92
CA ILE A 19 -10.71 -15.75 13.62
C ILE A 19 -12.08 -15.59 12.96
N ASN A 20 -12.15 -15.57 11.63
CA ASN A 20 -13.44 -15.47 10.92
C ASN A 20 -14.33 -16.68 11.22
N ILE A 21 -13.78 -17.90 11.16
CA ILE A 21 -14.53 -19.11 11.51
C ILE A 21 -15.02 -19.02 12.95
N TYR A 22 -14.15 -18.63 13.88
CA TYR A 22 -14.52 -18.45 15.29
C TYR A 22 -15.65 -17.44 15.47
N GLN A 23 -15.62 -16.29 14.78
CA GLN A 23 -16.67 -15.28 14.85
C GLN A 23 -18.01 -15.81 14.33
N VAL A 24 -18.01 -16.55 13.22
CA VAL A 24 -19.23 -17.17 12.65
C VAL A 24 -19.79 -18.22 13.60
N VAL A 25 -18.97 -19.13 14.11
CA VAL A 25 -19.40 -20.21 15.02
C VAL A 25 -19.94 -19.66 16.34
N THR A 26 -19.38 -18.55 16.83
CA THR A 26 -19.76 -17.95 18.12
C THR A 26 -20.73 -16.77 17.99
N ALA A 27 -21.34 -16.56 16.82
CA ALA A 27 -22.20 -15.41 16.55
C ALA A 27 -23.48 -15.39 17.41
N SER A 28 -24.02 -16.57 17.76
CA SER A 28 -25.25 -16.71 18.56
C SER A 28 -25.00 -16.70 20.08
N ILE A 29 -23.74 -16.71 20.51
CA ILE A 29 -23.39 -16.76 21.93
C ILE A 29 -23.39 -15.33 22.47
N VAL A 30 -24.15 -15.08 23.55
CA VAL A 30 -24.11 -13.80 24.26
C VAL A 30 -22.74 -13.64 24.93
N LYS A 31 -21.99 -12.62 24.50
CA LYS A 31 -20.63 -12.33 25.00
C LYS A 31 -20.65 -11.11 25.91
N SER A 32 -19.78 -11.10 26.92
CA SER A 32 -19.57 -9.90 27.73
C SER A 32 -18.91 -8.79 26.91
N PRO A 33 -19.14 -7.50 27.24
CA PRO A 33 -18.52 -6.39 26.52
C PRO A 33 -16.99 -6.45 26.49
N TYR A 34 -16.39 -6.94 27.59
CA TYR A 34 -14.93 -7.14 27.68
C TYR A 34 -14.42 -8.20 26.72
N ARG A 35 -15.12 -9.33 26.57
CA ARG A 35 -14.75 -10.38 25.61
C ARG A 35 -14.90 -9.87 24.17
N LEU A 36 -15.95 -9.10 23.90
CA LEU A 36 -16.19 -8.53 22.58
C LEU A 36 -15.07 -7.59 22.14
N SER A 37 -14.59 -6.72 23.04
CA SER A 37 -13.50 -5.78 22.71
C SER A 37 -12.17 -6.50 22.46
N GLN A 38 -11.86 -7.57 23.21
CA GLN A 38 -10.70 -8.40 22.95
C GLN A 38 -10.78 -9.09 21.58
N GLU A 39 -11.92 -9.70 21.26
CA GLU A 39 -12.12 -10.35 19.96
C GLU A 39 -11.99 -9.35 18.80
N GLN A 40 -12.50 -8.13 18.98
CA GLN A 40 -12.38 -7.07 17.97
C GLN A 40 -10.94 -6.59 17.79
N LEU A 41 -10.16 -6.51 18.88
CA LEU A 41 -8.74 -6.17 18.82
C LEU A 41 -7.97 -7.24 18.04
N VAL A 42 -8.19 -8.52 18.37
CA VAL A 42 -7.56 -9.65 17.68
C VAL A 42 -7.92 -9.67 16.19
N TYR A 43 -9.19 -9.42 15.86
CA TYR A 43 -9.65 -9.29 14.48
C TYR A 43 -8.96 -8.12 13.74
N SER A 44 -8.80 -6.99 14.41
CA SER A 44 -8.13 -5.81 13.83
C SER A 44 -6.65 -6.07 13.56
N VAL A 45 -5.96 -6.73 14.50
CA VAL A 45 -4.56 -7.15 14.33
C VAL A 45 -4.41 -8.12 13.16
N ALA A 46 -5.31 -9.11 13.04
CA ALA A 46 -5.28 -10.06 11.94
C ALA A 46 -5.50 -9.37 10.57
N ASN A 47 -6.40 -8.38 10.50
CA ASN A 47 -6.59 -7.58 9.29
C ASN A 47 -5.34 -6.76 8.92
N ILE A 48 -4.68 -6.13 9.90
CA ILE A 48 -3.43 -5.38 9.65
C ILE A 48 -2.37 -6.32 9.08
N ILE A 49 -2.20 -7.50 9.68
CA ILE A 49 -1.25 -8.51 9.22
C ILE A 49 -1.58 -8.97 7.79
N LEU A 50 -2.87 -9.19 7.48
CA LEU A 50 -3.33 -9.53 6.14
C LEU A 50 -3.04 -8.40 5.13
N TYR A 51 -3.27 -7.14 5.48
CA TYR A 51 -2.97 -6.02 4.58
C TYR A 51 -1.48 -5.85 4.32
N VAL A 52 -0.63 -6.04 5.34
CA VAL A 52 0.82 -6.06 5.17
C VAL A 52 1.24 -7.16 4.20
N SER A 53 0.56 -8.32 4.22
CA SER A 53 0.84 -9.41 3.28
C SER A 53 0.61 -9.03 1.82
N TYR A 54 -0.39 -8.20 1.51
CA TYR A 54 -0.61 -7.75 0.14
C TYR A 54 0.54 -6.86 -0.35
N ALA A 55 1.07 -5.98 0.50
CA ALA A 55 2.25 -5.18 0.20
C ALA A 55 3.52 -6.04 0.09
N SER A 56 3.63 -7.11 0.88
CA SER A 56 4.81 -7.99 0.92
C SER A 56 5.12 -8.65 -0.43
N ASN A 57 4.10 -8.92 -1.27
CA ASN A 57 4.29 -9.47 -2.61
C ASN A 57 5.26 -8.62 -3.43
N LEU A 58 5.11 -7.29 -3.42
CA LEU A 58 6.00 -6.37 -4.12
C LEU A 58 7.47 -6.57 -3.70
N TYR A 59 7.70 -6.70 -2.39
CA TYR A 59 9.05 -6.93 -1.84
C TYR A 59 9.59 -8.31 -2.22
N VAL A 60 8.76 -9.35 -2.20
CA VAL A 60 9.15 -10.70 -2.64
C VAL A 60 9.59 -10.68 -4.11
N TYR A 61 8.88 -9.97 -4.99
CA TYR A 61 9.29 -9.79 -6.39
C TYR A 61 10.59 -8.99 -6.51
N LEU A 62 10.72 -7.90 -5.76
CA LEU A 62 11.93 -7.06 -5.75
C LEU A 62 13.18 -7.83 -5.28
N ILE A 63 13.04 -8.73 -4.31
CA ILE A 63 14.16 -9.52 -3.78
C ILE A 63 14.46 -10.73 -4.68
N SER A 64 13.43 -11.41 -5.18
CA SER A 64 13.59 -12.69 -5.86
C SER A 64 13.95 -12.58 -7.34
N ALA A 65 13.48 -11.55 -8.05
CA ALA A 65 13.61 -11.45 -9.50
C ALA A 65 14.57 -10.32 -9.90
N SER A 66 15.71 -10.69 -10.50
CA SER A 66 16.73 -9.73 -10.97
C SER A 66 16.24 -8.86 -12.14
N SER A 67 15.39 -9.41 -13.01
CA SER A 67 14.70 -8.69 -14.08
C SER A 67 13.76 -7.62 -13.51
N TYR A 68 12.91 -8.01 -12.56
CA TYR A 68 11.96 -7.11 -11.90
C TYR A 68 12.66 -5.91 -11.24
N ARG A 69 13.83 -6.11 -10.61
CA ARG A 69 14.63 -5.01 -10.04
C ARG A 69 15.08 -3.99 -11.09
N LYS A 70 15.49 -4.45 -12.28
CA LYS A 70 15.96 -3.56 -13.35
C LYS A 70 14.81 -2.69 -13.84
N ASP A 71 13.65 -3.30 -14.07
CA ASP A 71 12.46 -2.60 -14.55
C ASP A 71 11.92 -1.64 -13.49
N PHE A 72 11.87 -2.06 -12.22
CA PHE A 72 11.46 -1.21 -11.11
C PHE A 72 12.37 0.02 -10.98
N ARG A 73 13.70 -0.16 -11.01
CA ARG A 73 14.64 0.98 -10.98
C ARG A 73 14.44 1.92 -12.16
N ARG A 74 14.22 1.37 -13.37
CA ARG A 74 13.94 2.17 -14.56
C ARG A 74 12.68 3.01 -14.40
N LEU A 75 11.60 2.40 -13.90
CA LEU A 75 10.33 3.09 -13.66
C LEU A 75 10.48 4.20 -12.62
N VAL A 76 11.13 3.91 -11.49
CA VAL A 76 11.41 4.90 -10.45
C VAL A 76 12.20 6.08 -11.01
N LEU A 77 13.28 5.82 -11.76
CA LEU A 77 14.09 6.88 -12.38
C LEU A 77 13.28 7.73 -13.38
N LEU A 78 12.39 7.11 -14.17
CA LEU A 78 11.51 7.84 -15.09
C LEU A 78 10.53 8.73 -14.33
N CYS A 79 9.90 8.24 -13.26
CA CYS A 79 9.00 9.04 -12.43
C CYS A 79 9.71 10.23 -11.79
N TYR A 80 10.92 10.04 -11.25
CA TYR A 80 11.73 11.14 -10.70
C TYR A 80 12.10 12.18 -11.77
N ARG A 81 12.51 11.74 -12.95
CA ARG A 81 12.83 12.65 -14.07
C ARG A 81 11.62 13.43 -14.56
N GLN A 82 10.46 12.77 -14.68
CA GLN A 82 9.23 13.38 -15.14
C GLN A 82 8.69 14.40 -14.12
N SER A 83 8.81 14.11 -12.81
CA SER A 83 8.47 15.05 -11.74
C SER A 83 9.31 16.34 -11.83
N HIS A 84 10.62 16.22 -12.05
CA HIS A 84 11.49 17.38 -12.23
C HIS A 84 11.20 18.17 -13.52
N ALA A 85 10.86 17.49 -14.62
CA ALA A 85 10.50 18.17 -15.86
C ALA A 85 9.17 18.94 -15.74
N ASN A 86 8.16 18.33 -15.10
CA ASN A 86 6.85 18.97 -14.91
C ASN A 86 6.93 20.19 -13.98
N ASN A 87 7.75 20.13 -12.93
CA ASN A 87 7.97 21.27 -12.03
C ASN A 87 8.62 22.47 -12.75
N ARG A 88 9.51 22.23 -13.73
CA ARG A 88 10.12 23.32 -14.52
C ARG A 88 9.11 24.01 -15.43
N ILE A 89 8.23 23.25 -16.08
CA ILE A 89 7.19 23.80 -16.96
C ILE A 89 6.18 24.63 -16.15
N GLY A 90 5.79 24.17 -14.96
CA GLY A 90 4.88 24.91 -14.07
C GLY A 90 5.43 26.25 -13.59
N ILE A 91 6.75 26.36 -13.36
CA ILE A 91 7.40 27.62 -12.99
C ILE A 91 7.42 28.58 -14.18
N VAL A 92 7.81 28.11 -15.37
CA VAL A 92 7.88 28.95 -16.58
C VAL A 92 6.49 29.50 -16.96
N SER A 93 5.43 28.69 -16.89
CA SER A 93 4.06 29.18 -17.14
C SER A 93 3.61 30.23 -16.12
N ARG A 94 4.00 30.14 -14.84
CA ARG A 94 3.67 31.17 -13.84
C ARG A 94 4.37 32.50 -14.11
N GLU A 95 5.63 32.47 -14.51
CA GLU A 95 6.37 33.69 -14.85
C GLU A 95 5.79 34.40 -16.07
N GLN A 96 5.40 33.64 -17.10
CA GLN A 96 4.76 34.21 -18.30
C GLN A 96 3.40 34.85 -17.99
N ILE A 97 2.60 34.24 -17.10
CA ILE A 97 1.31 34.82 -16.69
C ILE A 97 1.54 36.12 -15.90
N LEU A 98 2.50 36.14 -14.97
CA LEU A 98 2.83 37.34 -14.20
C LEU A 98 3.32 38.49 -15.09
N MET A 99 4.21 38.21 -16.04
CA MET A 99 4.70 39.21 -17.00
C MET A 99 3.55 39.78 -17.86
N ASN A 100 2.62 38.94 -18.32
CA ASN A 100 1.48 39.38 -19.11
C ASN A 100 0.46 40.20 -18.30
N THR A 101 0.28 39.90 -17.01
CA THR A 101 -0.60 40.70 -16.12
C THR A 101 0.00 42.05 -15.74
N MET A 102 1.33 42.17 -15.67
CA MET A 102 2.00 43.44 -15.38
C MET A 102 2.04 44.38 -16.59
N SER A 103 2.02 43.86 -17.82
CA SER A 103 1.97 44.69 -19.03
C SER A 103 0.59 45.24 -19.36
N THR A 104 -0.49 44.70 -18.78
CA THR A 104 -1.88 45.13 -19.03
C THR A 104 -2.35 46.26 -18.11
N GLN A 105 -1.54 46.67 -17.12
CA GLN A 105 -1.85 47.78 -16.20
C GLN A 105 -1.27 49.14 -16.61
N LYS A 106 -0.72 49.28 -17.82
CA LYS A 106 -0.34 50.56 -18.42
C LYS A 106 -1.34 50.97 -19.48
#